data_AF-A0A447TT27-F1
#
_entry.id   AF-A0A447TT27-F1
#
_cell.length_a   1.000
_cell.length_b   1.000
_cell.length_c   1.000
_cell.angle_alpha   90.00
_cell.angle_beta   90.00
_cell.angle_gamma   90.00
#
_symmetry.space_group_name_H-M   'P 1'
#
loop_
_entity.id
_entity.type
_entity.pdbx_description
1 polymer ?
#
loop_
_entity_poly.entity_id
_entity_poly.type
_entity_poly.pdbx_seq_one_letter_code
_entity_poly.pdbx_strand_id
1 'polypeptide(L)'
;MALMLATARRVVDVAERVKAGEWTESIGPAWFGVDVHHKTLGIVGMGRIGMALAQRAHFGFTMPVLYHARRRHQEAEDRFNARYCDLDTLLQEADFVCVILPLTAENATSVWRNTVCQNEIVRHFY
;
A
#
# COMPACT_ATOMS: atom_id res chain seq x y z
N MET A 1 4.51 4.32 -5.66
CA MET A 1 3.53 5.27 -5.10
C MET A 1 2.42 5.65 -6.08
N ALA A 2 2.72 5.93 -7.37
CA ALA A 2 1.70 6.41 -8.32
C ALA A 2 0.38 5.59 -8.32
N LEU A 3 0.44 4.27 -8.44
CA LEU A 3 -0.75 3.41 -8.42
C LEU A 3 -1.53 3.50 -7.10
N MET A 4 -0.84 3.42 -5.96
CA MET A 4 -1.48 3.55 -4.62
C MET A 4 -2.19 4.91 -4.48
N LEU A 5 -1.55 6.00 -4.91
CA LEU A 5 -2.16 7.34 -4.83
C LEU A 5 -3.33 7.47 -5.79
N ALA A 6 -3.20 6.93 -7.01
CA ALA A 6 -4.26 6.97 -8.01
C ALA A 6 -5.51 6.22 -7.54
N THR A 7 -5.34 5.06 -6.89
CA THR A 7 -6.46 4.29 -6.32
C THR A 7 -7.02 4.96 -5.07
N ALA A 8 -6.16 5.37 -4.12
CA ALA A 8 -6.61 6.04 -2.90
C ALA A 8 -7.39 7.32 -3.18
N ARG A 9 -6.95 8.13 -4.16
CA ARG A 9 -7.56 9.44 -4.49
C ARG A 9 -8.56 9.40 -5.65
N ARG A 10 -8.90 8.21 -6.16
CA ARG A 10 -9.83 8.01 -7.29
C ARG A 10 -9.49 8.87 -8.51
N VAL A 11 -8.20 9.02 -8.79
CA VAL A 11 -7.70 9.97 -9.80
C VAL A 11 -8.25 9.65 -11.19
N VAL A 12 -8.30 8.36 -11.54
CA VAL A 12 -8.79 7.91 -12.86
C VAL A 12 -10.28 8.21 -13.00
N ASP A 13 -11.11 7.79 -12.03
CA ASP A 13 -12.55 8.02 -12.05
C ASP A 13 -12.88 9.50 -12.24
N VAL A 14 -12.26 10.36 -11.43
CA VAL A 14 -12.52 11.80 -11.48
C VAL A 14 -12.03 12.40 -12.80
N ALA A 15 -10.87 11.98 -13.30
CA ALA A 15 -10.34 12.46 -14.58
C ALA A 15 -11.24 12.09 -15.77
N GLU A 16 -11.81 10.89 -15.80
CA GLU A 16 -12.73 10.48 -16.87
C GLU A 16 -14.03 11.30 -16.86
N ARG A 17 -14.55 11.64 -15.68
CA ARG A 17 -15.73 12.51 -15.56
C ARG A 17 -15.46 13.92 -16.08
N VAL A 18 -14.28 14.47 -15.81
CA VAL A 18 -13.87 15.77 -16.37
C VAL A 18 -13.87 15.72 -17.90
N LYS A 19 -13.27 14.67 -18.49
CA LYS A 19 -13.22 14.48 -19.94
C LYS A 19 -14.62 14.32 -20.56
N ALA A 20 -15.55 13.70 -19.83
CA ALA A 20 -16.95 13.55 -20.24
C ALA A 20 -17.75 14.87 -20.17
N GLY A 21 -17.15 15.97 -19.72
CA GLY A 21 -17.83 17.27 -19.59
C GLY A 21 -18.69 17.40 -18.34
N GLU A 22 -18.56 16.48 -17.37
CA GLU A 22 -19.32 16.49 -16.13
C GLU A 22 -18.73 17.41 -15.06
N TRP A 23 -17.71 18.20 -15.42
CA TRP A 23 -17.20 19.27 -14.55
C TRP A 23 -18.14 20.47 -14.63
N THR A 24 -19.18 20.46 -13.81
CA THR A 24 -20.14 21.57 -13.69
C THR A 24 -19.98 22.34 -12.39
N GLU A 25 -19.45 21.70 -11.34
CA GLU A 25 -19.21 22.26 -10.02
C GLU A 25 -18.09 21.50 -9.29
N SER A 26 -17.77 21.93 -8.06
CA SER A 26 -16.78 21.23 -7.23
C SER A 26 -17.29 19.86 -6.79
N ILE A 27 -16.39 18.88 -6.74
CA ILE A 27 -16.74 17.51 -6.33
C ILE A 27 -17.24 17.45 -4.89
N GLY A 28 -18.29 16.65 -4.66
CA GLY A 28 -18.84 16.40 -3.33
C GLY A 28 -18.23 15.19 -2.61
N PRO A 29 -18.61 14.94 -1.35
CA PRO A 29 -18.05 13.88 -0.50
C PRO A 29 -18.08 12.47 -1.08
N ALA A 30 -19.05 12.16 -1.95
CA ALA A 30 -19.15 10.87 -2.64
C ALA A 30 -17.95 10.55 -3.56
N TRP A 31 -17.17 11.56 -3.91
CA TRP A 31 -16.01 11.45 -4.81
C TRP A 31 -14.69 11.69 -4.09
N PHE A 32 -14.72 11.91 -2.79
CA PHE A 32 -13.49 12.01 -2.01
C PHE A 32 -12.82 10.64 -1.93
N GLY A 33 -11.52 10.63 -2.17
CA GLY A 33 -10.69 9.48 -1.90
C GLY A 33 -10.27 9.41 -0.44
N VAL A 34 -9.46 8.40 -0.14
CA VAL A 34 -8.82 8.22 1.16
C VAL A 34 -7.57 9.09 1.22
N ASP A 35 -7.39 9.80 2.35
CA ASP A 35 -6.11 10.44 2.63
C ASP A 35 -5.07 9.39 3.00
N VAL A 36 -3.93 9.42 2.32
CA VAL A 36 -2.81 8.51 2.58
C VAL A 36 -1.93 9.02 3.72
N HIS A 37 -2.02 10.32 4.05
CA HIS A 37 -1.22 10.90 5.12
C HIS A 37 -1.58 10.27 6.47
N HIS A 38 -0.57 9.95 7.27
CA HIS A 38 -0.68 9.22 8.54
C HIS A 38 -1.23 7.78 8.48
N LYS A 39 -1.63 7.28 7.30
CA LYS A 39 -2.05 5.88 7.15
C LYS A 39 -0.85 4.94 7.12
N THR A 40 -1.02 3.73 7.63
CA THR A 40 0.05 2.75 7.74
C THR A 40 0.30 2.07 6.39
N LEU A 41 1.55 2.12 5.92
CA LEU A 41 2.00 1.39 4.75
C LEU A 41 2.68 0.07 5.16
N GLY A 42 2.09 -1.05 4.76
CA GLY A 42 2.70 -2.38 4.82
C GLY A 42 3.52 -2.68 3.55
N ILE A 43 4.79 -3.04 3.71
CA ILE A 43 5.68 -3.43 2.61
C ILE A 43 6.08 -4.90 2.77
N VAL A 44 5.69 -5.74 1.81
CA VAL A 44 6.14 -7.13 1.75
C VAL A 44 7.36 -7.21 0.83
N GLY A 45 8.54 -7.29 1.43
CA GLY A 45 9.83 -7.27 0.77
C GLY A 45 10.59 -5.96 0.95
N MET A 46 11.75 -6.02 1.60
CA MET A 46 12.61 -4.85 1.86
C MET A 46 13.92 -4.90 1.07
N GLY A 47 13.80 -4.85 -0.26
CA GLY A 47 14.93 -4.68 -1.18
C GLY A 47 15.13 -3.22 -1.60
N ARG A 48 15.89 -2.99 -2.68
CA ARG A 48 16.14 -1.63 -3.22
C ARG A 48 14.86 -0.81 -3.47
N ILE A 49 13.84 -1.45 -4.05
CA ILE A 49 12.56 -0.79 -4.33
C ILE A 49 11.76 -0.58 -3.04
N GLY A 50 11.76 -1.55 -2.13
CA GLY A 50 11.11 -1.43 -0.81
C GLY A 50 11.68 -0.28 0.02
N MET A 51 13.00 -0.13 0.04
CA MET A 51 13.68 1.00 0.69
C MET A 51 13.29 2.35 0.09
N ALA A 52 13.28 2.46 -1.24
CA ALA A 52 12.86 3.68 -1.91
C ALA A 52 11.36 3.97 -1.71
N LEU A 53 10.54 2.94 -1.47
CA LEU A 53 9.14 3.10 -1.13
C LEU A 53 8.97 3.61 0.30
N ALA A 54 9.65 2.97 1.27
CA ALA A 54 9.65 3.37 2.67
C ALA A 54 10.12 4.83 2.85
N GLN A 55 11.19 5.23 2.15
CA GLN A 55 11.68 6.61 2.17
C GLN A 55 10.60 7.62 1.75
N ARG A 56 9.88 7.35 0.67
CA ARG A 56 8.83 8.25 0.15
C ARG A 56 7.61 8.27 1.06
N ALA A 57 7.22 7.11 1.59
CA ALA A 57 6.10 7.00 2.52
C ALA A 57 6.37 7.77 3.81
N HIS A 58 7.55 7.55 4.41
CA HIS A 58 7.93 8.16 5.68
C HIS A 58 8.16 9.67 5.56
N PHE A 59 9.08 10.11 4.68
CA PHE A 59 9.42 11.54 4.58
C PHE A 59 8.45 12.35 3.71
N GLY A 60 7.79 11.73 2.74
CA GLY A 60 6.91 12.43 1.80
C GLY A 60 5.45 12.48 2.23
N PHE A 61 4.97 11.46 2.96
CA PHE A 61 3.56 11.33 3.33
C PHE A 61 3.34 11.07 4.82
N THR A 62 4.40 11.13 5.65
CA THR A 62 4.33 10.90 7.11
C THR A 62 3.61 9.58 7.45
N MET A 63 3.78 8.56 6.61
CA MET A 63 3.14 7.27 6.81
C MET A 63 4.00 6.43 7.76
N PRO A 64 3.40 5.82 8.81
CA PRO A 64 4.03 4.71 9.52
C PRO A 64 4.33 3.58 8.54
N VAL A 65 5.50 2.95 8.64
CA VAL A 65 5.91 1.86 7.75
C VAL A 65 5.99 0.56 8.54
N LEU A 66 5.20 -0.43 8.14
CA LEU A 66 5.37 -1.82 8.55
C LEU A 66 6.05 -2.58 7.42
N TYR A 67 6.89 -3.55 7.75
CA TYR A 67 7.46 -4.41 6.72
C TYR A 67 7.65 -5.85 7.14
N HIS A 68 7.53 -6.73 6.15
CA HIS A 68 7.84 -8.15 6.27
C HIS A 68 8.91 -8.52 5.24
N ALA A 69 9.96 -9.22 5.68
CA ALA A 69 11.03 -9.69 4.82
C ALA A 69 11.71 -10.94 5.42
N ARG A 70 12.41 -11.71 4.57
CA ARG A 70 13.17 -12.90 5.00
C ARG A 70 14.29 -12.58 5.99
N ARG A 71 14.84 -11.37 5.92
CA ARG A 71 15.86 -10.85 6.83
C ARG A 71 15.47 -9.45 7.25
N ARG A 72 15.76 -9.09 8.50
CA ARG A 72 15.60 -7.71 8.98
C ARG A 72 16.52 -6.77 8.21
N HIS A 73 16.06 -5.53 8.07
CA HIS A 73 16.74 -4.48 7.33
C HIS A 73 16.98 -3.29 8.25
N GLN A 74 18.06 -3.34 9.04
CA GLN A 74 18.35 -2.35 10.10
C GLN A 74 18.31 -0.90 9.58
N GLU A 75 18.83 -0.65 8.39
CA GLU A 75 18.80 0.68 7.77
C GLU A 75 17.37 1.21 7.55
N ALA A 76 16.39 0.33 7.29
CA ALA A 76 15.00 0.75 7.14
C ALA A 76 14.39 1.17 8.49
N GLU A 77 14.72 0.42 9.53
CA GLU A 77 14.29 0.67 10.91
C GLU A 77 14.87 1.99 11.41
N ASP A 78 16.19 2.18 11.25
CA ASP A 78 16.89 3.36 11.77
C ASP A 78 16.54 4.64 11.00
N ARG A 79 16.44 4.57 9.66
CA ARG A 79 16.26 5.77 8.83
C ARG A 79 14.80 6.20 8.66
N PHE A 80 13.87 5.24 8.68
CA PHE A 80 12.47 5.50 8.34
C PHE A 80 11.52 5.08 9.46
N ASN A 81 12.04 4.72 10.64
CA ASN A 81 11.26 4.16 11.74
C ASN A 81 10.36 2.99 11.29
N ALA A 82 10.85 2.20 10.32
CA ALA A 82 10.09 1.08 9.77
C ALA A 82 10.06 -0.06 10.79
N ARG A 83 8.88 -0.63 11.07
CA ARG A 83 8.72 -1.72 12.03
C ARG A 83 8.66 -3.07 11.32
N TYR A 84 9.58 -3.97 11.67
CA TYR A 84 9.53 -5.35 11.23
C TYR A 84 8.39 -6.12 11.92
N CYS A 85 7.61 -6.88 11.18
CA CYS A 85 6.59 -7.80 11.70
C CYS A 85 6.43 -9.04 10.81
N ASP A 86 5.72 -10.05 11.32
CA ASP A 86 5.24 -11.16 10.50
C ASP A 86 4.17 -10.71 9.50
N LEU A 87 3.89 -11.57 8.51
CA LEU A 87 2.98 -11.24 7.42
C LEU A 87 1.54 -11.01 7.90
N ASP A 88 1.07 -11.79 8.88
CA ASP A 88 -0.31 -11.71 9.35
C ASP A 88 -0.56 -10.38 10.08
N THR A 89 0.37 -10.00 10.96
CA THR A 89 0.37 -8.68 11.62
C THR A 89 0.38 -7.55 10.59
N LEU A 90 1.23 -7.64 9.56
CA LEU A 90 1.30 -6.63 8.51
C LEU A 90 -0.05 -6.45 7.79
N LEU A 91 -0.69 -7.56 7.43
CA LEU A 91 -1.96 -7.53 6.68
C LEU A 91 -3.15 -7.10 7.54
N GLN A 92 -3.07 -7.25 8.86
CA GLN A 92 -4.10 -6.78 9.79
C GLN A 92 -3.98 -5.29 10.10
N GLU A 93 -2.75 -4.77 10.22
CA GLU A 93 -2.51 -3.39 10.67
C GLU A 93 -2.33 -2.38 9.52
N ALA A 94 -1.94 -2.81 8.32
CA ALA A 94 -1.68 -1.90 7.22
C ALA A 94 -2.96 -1.42 6.51
N ASP A 95 -3.10 -0.12 6.32
CA ASP A 95 -4.13 0.47 5.47
C ASP A 95 -3.85 0.21 3.97
N PHE A 96 -2.57 0.21 3.60
CA PHE A 96 -2.11 -0.04 2.24
C PHE A 96 -1.02 -1.09 2.26
N VAL A 97 -1.10 -2.07 1.35
CA VAL A 97 -0.08 -3.12 1.23
C VAL A 97 0.59 -3.04 -0.14
N CYS A 98 1.92 -2.98 -0.15
CA CYS A 98 2.74 -3.01 -1.35
C CYS A 98 3.61 -4.27 -1.36
N VAL A 99 3.41 -5.11 -2.38
CA VAL A 99 4.19 -6.34 -2.56
C VAL A 99 5.37 -6.08 -3.49
N ILE A 100 6.58 -6.25 -2.98
CA ILE A 100 7.84 -6.01 -3.68
C ILE A 100 8.76 -7.20 -3.45
N LEU A 101 8.37 -8.34 -4.00
CA LEU A 101 9.13 -9.57 -3.94
C LEU A 101 9.62 -9.96 -5.35
N PRO A 102 10.84 -10.53 -5.47
CA PRO A 102 11.21 -11.22 -6.69
C PRO A 102 10.27 -12.41 -6.89
N LEU A 103 9.83 -12.61 -8.13
CA LEU A 103 9.05 -13.79 -8.52
C LEU A 103 9.97 -15.02 -8.42
N THR A 104 9.71 -15.84 -7.42
CA THR A 104 10.37 -17.14 -7.22
C THR A 104 9.28 -18.19 -7.08
N ALA A 105 9.58 -19.46 -7.37
CA ALA A 105 8.60 -20.56 -7.30
C ALA A 105 7.91 -20.65 -5.92
N GLU A 106 8.61 -20.25 -4.85
CA GLU A 106 8.12 -20.21 -3.47
C GLU A 106 7.09 -19.08 -3.22
N ASN A 107 7.21 -17.94 -3.92
CA ASN A 107 6.35 -16.76 -3.75
C ASN A 107 5.20 -16.68 -4.78
N ALA A 108 5.17 -17.59 -5.77
CA ALA A 108 4.39 -17.41 -7.00
C ALA A 108 2.90 -17.78 -6.88
N THR A 109 2.44 -18.50 -5.85
CA THR A 109 1.03 -18.95 -5.83
C THR A 109 0.44 -19.36 -4.48
N SER A 110 1.22 -19.87 -3.54
CA SER A 110 0.68 -20.51 -2.32
C SER A 110 0.40 -19.53 -1.17
N VAL A 111 1.31 -18.58 -0.91
CA VAL A 111 1.17 -17.63 0.22
C VAL A 111 -0.01 -16.68 0.02
N TRP A 112 -0.16 -16.10 -1.16
CA TRP A 112 -1.20 -15.10 -1.41
C TRP A 112 -2.61 -15.68 -1.42
N ARG A 113 -2.78 -16.89 -1.95
CA ARG A 113 -4.11 -17.50 -2.13
C ARG A 113 -4.75 -17.94 -0.81
N ASN A 114 -3.94 -18.28 0.20
CA ASN A 114 -4.44 -18.67 1.52
C ASN A 114 -4.52 -17.46 2.47
N THR A 115 -3.51 -16.59 2.49
CA THR A 115 -3.46 -15.49 3.47
C THR A 115 -4.39 -14.33 3.08
N VAL A 116 -4.47 -13.97 1.79
CA VAL A 116 -5.35 -12.86 1.36
C VAL A 116 -6.83 -13.27 1.37
N CYS A 117 -7.16 -14.51 1.00
CA CYS A 117 -8.55 -15.00 1.01
C CYS A 117 -9.12 -15.24 2.42
N GLN A 118 -8.26 -15.34 3.45
CA GLN A 118 -8.70 -15.51 4.84
C GLN A 118 -8.88 -14.19 5.59
N ASN A 119 -8.30 -13.07 5.13
CA ASN A 119 -8.57 -11.76 5.69
C ASN A 119 -9.89 -11.19 5.14
N GLU A 120 -10.83 -10.84 6.03
CA GLU A 120 -12.17 -10.34 5.69
C GLU A 120 -12.18 -9.10 4.78
N ILE A 121 -11.08 -8.36 4.73
CA ILE A 121 -10.91 -7.14 3.92
C ILE A 121 -10.99 -7.44 2.40
N VAL A 122 -10.62 -8.64 1.93
CA VAL A 122 -10.61 -8.98 0.49
C VAL A 122 -11.84 -9.78 0.06
N ARG A 123 -12.61 -10.33 0.99
CA ARG A 123 -13.88 -11.01 0.68
C ARG A 123 -14.98 -10.08 0.14
N HIS A 124 -14.81 -8.76 0.27
CA HIS A 124 -15.76 -7.79 -0.28
C HIS A 124 -15.52 -7.46 -1.76
N PHE A 125 -14.49 -8.02 -2.39
CA PHE A 125 -14.10 -7.76 -3.77
C PHE A 125 -14.13 -8.99 -4.70
N TYR A 126 -14.64 -10.14 -4.22
CA TYR A 126 -14.90 -11.34 -5.03
C TYR A 126 -16.29 -11.92 -4.74
#